data_AF-A0A973GEI1-F1
#
_entry.id   AF-A0A973GEI1-F1
#
_cell.length_a   1.000
_cell.length_b   1.000
_cell.length_c   1.000
_cell.angle_alpha   90.00
_cell.angle_beta   90.00
_cell.angle_gamma   90.00
#
_symmetry.space_group_name_H-M   'P 1'
#
loop_
_entity.id
_entity.type
_entity.pdbx_description
1 polymer ?
#
loop_
_entity_poly.entity_id
_entity_poly.type
_entity_poly.pdbx_seq_one_letter_code
_entity_poly.pdbx_strand_id
1 'polypeptide(L)'
;CALPISHITVLDVATIATPAVVEACLGDRGHGLRVAGEAVQVRSVVVPRDGMLRDLFGEETVPLSVSVPGDDAEPLICPGRDLMVTRGTAVSLLGPPAVLAEVLRSSGAAQQHRPPRPAPGARLRGSGEGDTTVTVEAAVRRWVHAVVQATDTRLRRALLALLVLALVSVAVLLIGYQEPDGTRMTLLDAMYFTVETVGTIGYGDFSFREQPDWLRAYAIVLMLIGAVLAALVYALLTNMLVSRRLQESLGHGAVTGLRGHVVVVGLGSVGVGVAEAVVAADVPVVVVERHEANRYLTQARAMNARVVSGDATVARTLELVNLTKARAVAVLTSDDLTNLEVALAVRDQLGPRWPEVPVAIRLFDRNLATTVRQAFGLTHVRSTDELAAPWFVGAALGLDVLGTFYAGDVPLLYSRVVVTPGGGLDGLRLDTLTGRSRVLAVRPRGEGAVQRQVRRTTVLTADDEAFVVGPHEELLGLLRRDASPAPPPPTSADDGDRTRLGP
;
A
#
# COMPACT_ATOMS: atom_id res chain seq x y z
N CYS A 1 33.19 -32.86 1.71
CA CYS A 1 32.10 -32.31 2.51
C CYS A 1 31.29 -31.35 1.65
N ALA A 2 30.22 -31.85 1.03
CA ALA A 2 29.28 -30.99 0.32
C ALA A 2 28.37 -30.33 1.36
N LEU A 3 28.46 -29.01 1.51
CA LEU A 3 27.42 -28.23 2.17
C LEU A 3 26.12 -28.50 1.38
N PRO A 4 25.04 -29.02 2.00
CA PRO A 4 23.78 -29.18 1.31
C PRO A 4 23.34 -27.78 0.84
N ILE A 5 22.97 -27.67 -0.43
CA ILE A 5 22.50 -26.43 -1.05
C ILE A 5 21.37 -25.88 -0.19
N SER A 6 21.67 -24.82 0.54
CA SER A 6 20.76 -24.13 1.44
C SER A 6 19.55 -23.63 0.66
N HIS A 7 18.36 -23.89 1.19
CA HIS A 7 17.08 -23.44 0.64
C HIS A 7 17.16 -21.97 0.17
N ILE A 8 16.95 -21.73 -1.12
CA ILE A 8 16.82 -20.37 -1.66
C ILE A 8 15.44 -19.86 -1.24
N THR A 9 15.40 -18.99 -0.24
CA THR A 9 14.17 -18.29 0.19
C THR A 9 14.07 -16.98 -0.57
N VAL A 10 13.10 -16.86 -1.48
CA VAL A 10 12.77 -15.61 -2.15
C VAL A 10 11.69 -14.91 -1.32
N LEU A 11 11.98 -13.69 -0.87
CA LEU A 11 11.10 -12.92 -0.01
C LEU A 11 10.63 -11.66 -0.74
N ASP A 12 9.31 -11.48 -0.80
CA ASP A 12 8.70 -10.26 -1.31
C ASP A 12 8.19 -9.41 -0.14
N VAL A 13 8.76 -8.21 0.01
CA VAL A 13 8.39 -7.24 1.04
C VAL A 13 6.90 -6.89 0.97
N ALA A 14 6.31 -6.89 -0.24
CA ALA A 14 4.90 -6.59 -0.36
C ALA A 14 4.01 -7.68 0.22
N THR A 15 4.38 -8.95 0.03
CA THR A 15 3.69 -10.10 0.62
C THR A 15 3.74 -10.07 2.15
N ILE A 16 4.84 -9.55 2.75
CA ILE A 16 4.97 -9.39 4.21
C ILE A 16 4.12 -8.23 4.73
N ALA A 17 4.14 -7.09 4.06
CA ALA A 17 3.52 -5.87 4.56
C ALA A 17 2.00 -5.79 4.32
N THR A 18 1.51 -6.39 3.22
CA THR A 18 0.10 -6.32 2.80
C THR A 18 -0.89 -6.74 3.90
N PRO A 19 -0.71 -7.89 4.59
CA PRO A 19 -1.64 -8.32 5.63
C PRO A 19 -1.83 -7.28 6.75
N ALA A 20 -0.76 -6.62 7.17
CA ALA A 20 -0.80 -5.63 8.25
C ALA A 20 -1.60 -4.37 7.87
N VAL A 21 -1.54 -3.96 6.59
CA VAL A 21 -2.34 -2.84 6.07
C VAL A 21 -3.80 -3.24 5.90
N VAL A 22 -4.07 -4.44 5.36
CA VAL A 22 -5.43 -4.96 5.18
C VAL A 22 -6.13 -5.10 6.53
N GLU A 23 -5.42 -5.58 7.55
CA GLU A 23 -5.91 -5.64 8.93
C GLU A 23 -6.30 -4.26 9.45
N ALA A 24 -5.42 -3.26 9.28
CA ALA A 24 -5.72 -1.89 9.67
C ALA A 24 -6.95 -1.30 8.94
N CYS A 25 -7.14 -1.61 7.65
CA CYS A 25 -8.29 -1.11 6.90
C CYS A 25 -9.61 -1.83 7.21
N LEU A 26 -9.57 -3.13 7.50
CA LEU A 26 -10.77 -3.94 7.62
C LEU A 26 -11.17 -4.24 9.07
N GLY A 27 -10.21 -4.26 10.01
CA GLY A 27 -10.39 -4.52 11.45
C GLY A 27 -10.88 -5.93 11.82
N ASP A 28 -11.67 -6.56 10.96
CA ASP A 28 -12.50 -7.72 11.29
C ASP A 28 -11.81 -9.08 11.12
N ARG A 29 -10.59 -9.12 10.56
CA ARG A 29 -9.98 -10.39 10.11
C ARG A 29 -8.76 -10.82 10.90
N GLY A 30 -8.04 -9.90 11.54
CA GLY A 30 -6.79 -10.20 12.24
C GLY A 30 -5.69 -10.72 11.31
N HIS A 31 -4.47 -10.87 11.83
CA HIS A 31 -3.38 -11.47 11.08
C HIS A 31 -3.45 -13.00 11.17
N GLY A 32 -3.70 -13.66 10.03
CA GLY A 32 -3.72 -15.12 9.94
C GLY A 32 -2.32 -15.69 9.74
N LEU A 33 -1.95 -16.70 10.53
CA LEU A 33 -0.72 -17.46 10.36
C LEU A 33 -0.94 -18.95 10.60
N ARG A 34 0.06 -19.78 10.26
CA ARG A 34 0.01 -21.21 10.53
C ARG A 34 1.02 -21.60 11.58
N VAL A 35 0.56 -22.03 12.75
CA VAL A 35 1.45 -22.59 13.79
C VAL A 35 1.49 -24.08 13.61
N ALA A 36 2.67 -24.60 13.25
CA ALA A 36 2.90 -26.03 13.07
C ALA A 36 1.90 -26.73 12.12
N GLY A 37 1.40 -26.00 11.12
CA GLY A 37 0.44 -26.49 10.12
C GLY A 37 -1.02 -26.09 10.36
N GLU A 38 -1.38 -25.53 11.52
CA GLU A 38 -2.76 -25.14 11.83
C GLU A 38 -3.01 -23.65 11.72
N ALA A 39 -4.20 -23.28 11.22
CA ALA A 39 -4.58 -21.89 11.09
C ALA A 39 -4.88 -21.26 12.46
N VAL A 40 -4.13 -20.23 12.80
CA VAL A 40 -4.38 -19.36 13.96
C VAL A 40 -4.47 -17.91 13.50
N GLN A 41 -5.01 -17.05 14.35
CA GLN A 41 -5.09 -15.61 14.10
C GLN A 41 -4.50 -14.83 15.26
N VAL A 42 -3.96 -13.65 14.96
CA VAL A 42 -3.64 -12.61 15.93
C VAL A 42 -4.73 -11.56 15.84
N ARG A 43 -5.27 -11.14 16.99
CA ARG A 43 -6.25 -10.07 17.08
C ARG A 43 -6.02 -9.19 18.30
N SER A 44 -6.14 -7.88 18.11
CA SER A 44 -6.13 -6.92 19.22
C SER A 44 -7.55 -6.67 19.74
N VAL A 45 -7.70 -6.66 21.05
CA VAL A 45 -8.95 -6.42 21.76
C VAL A 45 -8.75 -5.40 22.87
N VAL A 46 -9.74 -4.56 23.12
CA VAL A 46 -9.74 -3.66 24.28
C VAL A 46 -10.36 -4.41 25.46
N VAL A 47 -9.66 -4.42 26.58
CA VAL A 47 -10.07 -5.12 27.81
C VAL A 47 -11.40 -4.52 28.31
N PRO A 48 -12.45 -5.34 28.44
CA PRO A 48 -13.79 -4.84 28.79
C PRO A 48 -13.95 -4.51 30.28
N ARG A 49 -13.16 -5.15 31.14
CA ARG A 49 -13.19 -5.02 32.61
C ARG A 49 -11.86 -5.45 33.22
N ASP A 50 -11.59 -5.02 34.44
CA ASP A 50 -10.39 -5.40 35.18
C ASP A 50 -10.37 -6.92 35.46
N GLY A 51 -9.18 -7.51 35.40
CA GLY A 51 -8.97 -8.93 35.69
C GLY A 51 -7.65 -9.48 35.15
N MET A 52 -7.37 -10.74 35.46
CA MET A 52 -6.22 -11.44 34.89
C MET A 52 -6.49 -11.86 33.45
N LEU A 53 -5.47 -11.86 32.60
CA LEU A 53 -5.59 -12.29 31.20
C LEU A 53 -6.18 -13.70 31.05
N ARG A 54 -5.82 -14.62 31.95
CA ARG A 54 -6.38 -16.00 31.99
C ARG A 54 -7.91 -16.01 32.17
N ASP A 55 -8.43 -15.14 33.03
CA ASP A 55 -9.86 -15.11 33.39
C ASP A 55 -10.68 -14.38 32.32
N LEU A 56 -10.05 -13.44 31.62
CA LEU A 56 -10.69 -12.64 30.57
C LEU A 56 -10.74 -13.36 29.23
N PHE A 57 -9.69 -14.11 28.87
CA PHE A 57 -9.50 -14.63 27.50
C PHE A 57 -9.30 -16.16 27.42
N GLY A 58 -9.33 -16.87 28.54
CA GLY A 58 -9.28 -18.33 28.59
C GLY A 58 -7.91 -18.93 28.28
N GLU A 59 -7.85 -20.27 28.29
CA GLU A 59 -6.62 -21.08 28.15
C GLU A 59 -6.14 -21.29 26.71
N GLU A 60 -7.03 -21.12 25.73
CA GLU A 60 -6.74 -21.36 24.32
C GLU A 60 -6.17 -20.13 23.59
N THR A 61 -6.04 -19.00 24.28
CA THR A 61 -5.43 -17.78 23.74
C THR A 61 -4.08 -17.49 24.38
N VAL A 62 -3.15 -16.99 23.56
CA VAL A 62 -1.80 -16.62 23.96
C VAL A 62 -1.67 -15.10 23.85
N PRO A 63 -1.48 -14.39 24.98
CA PRO A 63 -1.19 -12.97 24.96
C PRO A 63 0.17 -12.69 24.33
N LEU A 64 0.19 -11.83 23.31
CA LEU A 64 1.39 -11.43 22.58
C LEU A 64 1.86 -10.02 22.93
N SER A 65 0.94 -9.09 23.17
CA SER A 65 1.26 -7.74 23.61
C SER A 65 0.17 -7.16 24.47
N VAL A 66 0.55 -6.29 25.41
CA VAL A 66 -0.34 -5.50 26.26
C VAL A 66 0.16 -4.06 26.23
N SER A 67 -0.73 -3.13 25.89
CA SER A 67 -0.43 -1.70 25.82
C SER A 67 -1.61 -0.88 26.32
N VAL A 68 -1.35 0.22 27.02
CA VAL A 68 -2.41 1.13 27.45
C VAL A 68 -2.58 2.21 26.36
N PRO A 69 -3.77 2.36 25.75
CA PRO A 69 -3.98 3.37 24.71
C PRO A 69 -3.73 4.78 25.25
N GLY A 70 -2.90 5.57 24.55
CA GLY A 70 -2.56 6.94 24.93
C GLY A 70 -1.50 7.06 26.03
N ASP A 71 -0.93 5.95 26.49
CA ASP A 71 0.25 5.92 27.34
C ASP A 71 1.49 5.70 26.44
N ASP A 72 2.54 6.49 26.66
CA ASP A 72 3.83 6.35 25.95
C ASP A 72 4.70 5.22 26.53
N ALA A 73 4.22 4.53 27.57
CA ALA A 73 4.90 3.38 28.15
C ALA A 73 5.16 2.26 27.11
N GLU A 74 6.34 1.64 27.20
CA GLU A 74 6.71 0.55 26.31
C GLU A 74 5.73 -0.64 26.45
N PRO A 75 5.19 -1.17 25.34
CA PRO A 75 4.25 -2.29 25.40
C PRO A 75 4.92 -3.53 26.00
N LEU A 76 4.20 -4.20 26.89
CA LEU A 76 4.64 -5.45 27.48
C LEU A 76 4.48 -6.58 26.45
N ILE A 77 5.58 -7.26 26.12
CA ILE A 77 5.63 -8.28 25.07
C ILE A 77 5.58 -9.69 25.66
N CYS A 78 4.77 -10.55 25.03
CA CYS A 78 4.54 -11.95 25.41
C CYS A 78 4.26 -12.15 26.91
N PRO A 79 3.37 -11.36 27.55
CA PRO A 79 3.18 -11.43 28.99
C PRO A 79 2.67 -12.79 29.46
N GLY A 80 2.88 -13.07 30.75
CA GLY A 80 2.26 -14.21 31.40
C GLY A 80 0.74 -14.03 31.49
N ARG A 81 0.00 -15.14 31.49
CA ARG A 81 -1.47 -15.14 31.58
C ARG A 81 -2.00 -14.73 32.96
N ASP A 82 -1.10 -14.63 33.94
CA ASP A 82 -1.33 -14.13 35.31
C ASP A 82 -1.28 -12.60 35.42
N LEU A 83 -0.95 -11.90 34.34
CA LEU A 83 -0.89 -10.46 34.36
C LEU A 83 -2.27 -9.88 34.63
N MET A 84 -2.34 -9.00 35.63
CA MET A 84 -3.52 -8.17 35.90
C MET A 84 -3.57 -7.03 34.90
N VAL A 85 -4.71 -6.83 34.24
CA VAL A 85 -4.96 -5.73 33.30
C VAL A 85 -6.22 -4.97 33.68
N THR A 86 -6.25 -3.68 33.36
CA THR A 86 -7.38 -2.80 33.62
C THR A 86 -8.21 -2.57 32.37
N ARG A 87 -9.48 -2.21 32.55
CA ARG A 87 -10.40 -1.82 31.49
C ARG A 87 -9.79 -0.73 30.62
N GLY A 88 -9.95 -0.87 29.30
CA GLY A 88 -9.40 0.07 28.31
C GLY A 88 -8.00 -0.29 27.82
N THR A 89 -7.29 -1.21 28.49
CA THR A 89 -6.01 -1.72 28.00
C THR A 89 -6.20 -2.48 26.68
N ALA A 90 -5.34 -2.25 25.69
CA ALA A 90 -5.33 -3.01 24.46
C ALA A 90 -4.45 -4.27 24.62
N VAL A 91 -4.97 -5.42 24.20
CA VAL A 91 -4.29 -6.71 24.30
C VAL A 91 -4.34 -7.42 22.95
N SER A 92 -3.18 -7.84 22.45
CA SER A 92 -3.12 -8.67 21.24
C SER A 92 -3.02 -10.14 21.62
N LEU A 93 -3.95 -10.93 21.10
CA LEU A 93 -4.12 -12.34 21.42
C LEU A 93 -3.88 -13.18 20.17
N LEU A 94 -3.14 -14.27 20.32
CA LEU A 94 -3.03 -15.34 19.34
C LEU A 94 -3.93 -16.50 19.73
N GLY A 95 -4.67 -17.07 18.78
CA GLY A 95 -5.45 -18.28 19.06
C GLY A 95 -6.23 -18.79 17.85
N PRO A 96 -7.00 -19.86 18.02
CA PRO A 96 -7.88 -20.37 16.97
C PRO A 96 -8.89 -19.29 16.53
N PRO A 97 -9.20 -19.15 15.22
CA PRO A 97 -10.12 -18.13 14.73
C PRO A 97 -11.51 -18.17 15.41
N ALA A 98 -12.01 -19.36 15.71
CA ALA A 98 -13.31 -19.54 16.37
C ALA A 98 -13.34 -18.96 17.80
N VAL A 99 -12.29 -19.22 18.58
CA VAL A 99 -12.14 -18.72 19.95
C VAL A 99 -12.00 -17.19 19.94
N LEU A 100 -11.16 -16.65 19.07
CA LEU A 100 -10.98 -15.19 18.96
C LEU A 100 -12.26 -14.47 18.49
N ALA A 101 -13.05 -15.10 17.62
CA ALA A 101 -14.36 -14.56 17.23
C ALA A 101 -15.33 -14.52 18.42
N GLU A 102 -15.26 -15.48 19.34
CA GLU A 102 -16.04 -15.46 20.58
C GLU A 102 -15.58 -14.37 21.55
N VAL A 103 -14.27 -14.26 21.78
CA VAL A 103 -13.66 -13.20 22.61
C VAL A 103 -14.07 -11.80 22.14
N LEU A 104 -14.11 -11.58 20.82
CA LEU A 104 -14.55 -10.30 20.25
C LEU A 104 -16.04 -10.02 20.46
N ARG A 105 -16.88 -11.05 20.42
CA ARG A 105 -18.32 -10.93 20.69
C ARG A 105 -18.58 -10.62 22.17
N SER A 106 -17.86 -11.27 23.08
CA SER A 106 -18.02 -11.08 24.53
C SER A 106 -17.42 -9.76 25.03
N SER A 107 -16.36 -9.27 24.40
CA SER A 107 -15.70 -8.02 24.80
C SER A 107 -16.43 -6.75 24.34
N GLY A 108 -17.58 -6.86 23.66
CA GLY A 108 -18.32 -5.72 23.11
C GLY A 108 -17.60 -5.00 21.95
N ALA A 109 -16.40 -5.44 21.58
CA ALA A 109 -15.57 -4.88 20.51
C ALA A 109 -16.25 -4.97 19.13
N ALA A 110 -17.18 -5.93 18.95
CA ALA A 110 -18.02 -6.02 17.75
C ALA A 110 -18.93 -4.78 17.50
N GLN A 111 -19.07 -3.86 18.46
CA GLN A 111 -19.87 -2.64 18.31
C GLN A 111 -19.05 -1.36 18.08
N GLN A 112 -17.76 -1.33 18.40
CA GLN A 112 -16.96 -0.09 18.29
C GLN A 112 -16.38 0.16 16.89
N HIS A 113 -16.39 -0.82 15.98
CA HIS A 113 -15.86 -0.69 14.61
C HIS A 113 -16.77 -1.33 13.54
N ARG A 114 -18.08 -1.43 13.79
CA ARG A 114 -19.00 -2.01 12.82
C ARG A 114 -19.16 -1.06 11.62
N PRO A 115 -18.65 -1.38 10.40
CA PRO A 115 -18.90 -0.54 9.25
C PRO A 115 -20.39 -0.57 8.91
N PRO A 116 -20.96 0.52 8.36
CA PRO A 116 -22.34 0.51 7.90
C PRO A 116 -22.52 -0.61 6.87
N ARG A 117 -23.52 -1.48 7.09
CA ARG A 117 -23.87 -2.55 6.13
C ARG A 117 -24.15 -1.94 4.75
N PRO A 118 -23.64 -2.51 3.66
CA PRO A 118 -24.04 -2.09 2.32
C PRO A 118 -25.54 -2.32 2.17
N ALA A 119 -26.27 -1.29 1.74
CA ALA A 119 -27.69 -1.42 1.43
C ALA A 119 -27.86 -2.40 0.25
N PRO A 120 -28.85 -3.31 0.28
CA PRO A 120 -29.10 -4.20 -0.85
C PRO A 120 -29.65 -3.38 -2.02
N GLY A 121 -28.94 -3.38 -3.15
CA GLY A 121 -29.44 -2.85 -4.43
C GLY A 121 -28.77 -1.57 -4.94
N ALA A 122 -27.46 -1.59 -5.18
CA ALA A 122 -26.81 -0.58 -6.02
C ALA A 122 -27.03 -0.91 -7.50
N ARG A 123 -28.22 -0.57 -8.04
CA ARG A 123 -28.41 -0.48 -9.49
C ARG A 123 -28.03 0.92 -9.94
N LEU A 124 -27.12 0.98 -10.91
CA LEU A 124 -26.70 2.18 -11.62
C LEU A 124 -27.93 2.91 -12.16
N ARG A 125 -28.20 4.11 -11.65
CA ARG A 125 -29.19 5.03 -12.21
C ARG A 125 -28.44 6.22 -12.78
N GLY A 126 -28.61 6.45 -14.08
CA GLY A 126 -28.00 7.55 -14.83
C GLY A 126 -28.37 8.90 -14.22
N SER A 127 -27.36 9.76 -14.09
CA SER A 127 -27.47 11.14 -13.64
C SER A 127 -28.17 11.98 -14.70
N GLY A 128 -29.30 12.59 -14.33
CA GLY A 128 -29.98 13.62 -15.10
C GLY A 128 -29.29 14.98 -14.95
N GLU A 129 -29.25 15.70 -16.06
CA GLU A 129 -28.79 17.08 -16.24
C GLU A 129 -29.45 18.07 -15.27
N GLY A 130 -28.61 18.88 -14.61
CA GLY A 130 -28.99 20.08 -13.87
C GLY A 130 -28.48 21.30 -14.62
N ASP A 131 -29.43 22.03 -15.19
CA ASP A 131 -29.29 23.24 -16.01
C ASP A 131 -28.59 24.38 -15.24
N THR A 132 -27.48 24.89 -15.76
CA THR A 132 -26.88 26.17 -15.33
C THR A 132 -26.56 26.97 -16.58
N THR A 133 -27.29 28.07 -16.77
CA THR A 133 -27.15 28.99 -17.90
C THR A 133 -25.81 29.72 -17.84
N VAL A 134 -24.80 29.11 -18.46
CA VAL A 134 -23.49 29.70 -18.68
C VAL A 134 -23.56 30.63 -19.89
N THR A 135 -23.20 31.90 -19.70
CA THR A 135 -23.03 32.86 -20.80
C THR A 135 -21.95 32.38 -21.78
N VAL A 136 -22.24 32.47 -23.08
CA VAL A 136 -21.43 31.90 -24.18
C VAL A 136 -19.97 32.37 -24.12
N GLU A 137 -19.71 33.60 -23.68
CA GLU A 137 -18.36 34.14 -23.57
C GLU A 137 -17.53 33.49 -22.44
N ALA A 138 -18.18 33.18 -21.31
CA ALA A 138 -17.55 32.48 -20.19
C ALA A 138 -17.38 30.98 -20.46
N ALA A 139 -18.25 30.38 -21.29
CA ALA A 139 -18.05 29.04 -21.80
C ALA A 139 -16.81 28.99 -22.71
N VAL A 140 -16.69 29.91 -23.67
CA VAL A 140 -15.58 29.93 -24.63
C VAL A 140 -14.24 30.16 -23.94
N ARG A 141 -14.11 31.15 -23.03
CA ARG A 141 -12.84 31.39 -22.31
C ARG A 141 -12.43 30.22 -21.43
N ARG A 142 -13.38 29.57 -20.75
CA ARG A 142 -13.09 28.36 -19.95
C ARG A 142 -12.72 27.18 -20.84
N TRP A 143 -13.34 27.04 -22.00
CA TRP A 143 -12.99 26.01 -22.98
C TRP A 143 -11.57 26.22 -23.52
N VAL A 144 -11.19 27.44 -23.87
CA VAL A 144 -9.83 27.77 -24.33
C VAL A 144 -8.79 27.49 -23.23
N HIS A 145 -9.01 27.93 -21.99
CA HIS A 145 -8.09 27.65 -20.90
C HIS A 145 -8.02 26.16 -20.53
N ALA A 146 -9.14 25.44 -20.54
CA ALA A 146 -9.18 24.01 -20.29
C ALA A 146 -8.49 23.21 -21.40
N VAL A 147 -8.62 23.64 -22.66
CA VAL A 147 -7.89 23.03 -23.79
C VAL A 147 -6.39 23.31 -23.65
N VAL A 148 -5.97 24.53 -23.35
CA VAL A 148 -4.55 24.90 -23.18
C VAL A 148 -3.90 24.15 -22.01
N GLN A 149 -4.61 23.95 -20.90
CA GLN A 149 -4.10 23.22 -19.74
C GLN A 149 -4.12 21.69 -19.92
N ALA A 150 -5.00 21.16 -20.77
CA ALA A 150 -5.12 19.73 -21.04
C ALA A 150 -4.36 19.26 -22.30
N THR A 151 -3.53 20.13 -22.89
CA THR A 151 -2.76 19.82 -24.10
C THR A 151 -1.32 19.46 -23.73
N ASP A 152 -0.85 18.29 -24.17
CA ASP A 152 0.54 17.85 -24.01
C ASP A 152 1.51 18.92 -24.55
N THR A 153 2.64 19.12 -23.87
CA THR A 153 3.70 20.06 -24.25
C THR A 153 4.16 19.83 -25.70
N ARG A 154 4.09 18.59 -26.18
CA ARG A 154 4.42 18.22 -27.57
C ARG A 154 3.44 18.80 -28.59
N LEU A 155 2.13 18.70 -28.36
CA LEU A 155 1.10 19.25 -29.25
C LEU A 155 1.14 20.79 -29.23
N ARG A 156 1.39 21.40 -28.08
CA ARG A 156 1.57 22.86 -27.98
C ARG A 156 2.76 23.36 -28.82
N ARG A 157 3.90 22.66 -28.78
CA ARG A 157 5.07 22.98 -29.61
C ARG A 157 4.79 22.81 -31.10
N ALA A 158 4.08 21.75 -31.49
CA ALA A 158 3.71 21.51 -32.89
C ALA A 158 2.75 22.59 -33.44
N LEU A 159 1.73 22.97 -32.66
CA LEU A 159 0.81 24.05 -33.02
C LEU A 159 1.51 25.41 -33.11
N LEU A 160 2.42 25.70 -32.17
CA LEU A 160 3.24 26.92 -32.21
C LEU A 160 4.13 26.94 -33.47
N ALA A 161 4.78 25.82 -33.80
CA ALA A 161 5.61 25.71 -35.00
C ALA A 161 4.79 25.92 -36.28
N LEU A 162 3.59 25.34 -36.36
CA LEU A 162 2.67 25.52 -37.48
C LEU A 162 2.20 26.97 -37.61
N LEU A 163 1.87 27.63 -36.49
CA LEU A 163 1.49 29.04 -36.47
C LEU A 163 2.64 29.94 -36.93
N VAL A 164 3.86 29.70 -36.44
CA VAL A 164 5.05 30.46 -36.85
C VAL A 164 5.32 30.26 -38.34
N LEU A 165 5.23 29.01 -38.84
CA LEU A 165 5.37 28.72 -40.27
C LEU A 165 4.33 29.49 -41.10
N ALA A 166 3.07 29.49 -40.67
CA ALA A 166 2.00 30.20 -41.37
C ALA A 166 2.23 31.71 -41.39
N LEU A 167 2.62 32.31 -40.27
CA LEU A 167 2.92 33.76 -40.20
C LEU A 167 4.11 34.14 -41.07
N VAL A 168 5.18 33.32 -41.07
CA VAL A 168 6.33 33.51 -41.96
C VAL A 168 5.91 33.39 -43.42
N SER A 169 5.07 32.42 -43.76
CA SER A 169 4.55 32.24 -45.12
C SER A 169 3.75 33.43 -45.60
N VAL A 170 2.81 33.92 -44.80
CA VAL A 170 2.04 35.13 -45.12
C VAL A 170 2.96 36.32 -45.36
N ALA A 171 3.97 36.51 -44.51
CA ALA A 171 4.93 37.60 -44.68
C ALA A 171 5.77 37.46 -45.97
N VAL A 172 6.26 36.26 -46.28
CA VAL A 172 7.02 35.98 -47.51
C VAL A 172 6.16 36.22 -48.75
N LEU A 173 4.90 35.79 -48.74
CA LEU A 173 3.97 35.96 -49.85
C LEU A 173 3.59 37.43 -50.07
N LEU A 174 3.31 38.19 -49.01
CA LEU A 174 3.01 39.62 -49.10
C LEU A 174 4.15 40.45 -49.70
N ILE A 175 5.40 40.04 -49.46
CA ILE A 175 6.60 40.77 -49.91
C ILE A 175 7.05 40.29 -51.29
N GLY A 176 7.01 38.97 -51.51
CA GLY A 176 7.68 38.31 -52.63
C GLY A 176 6.80 37.87 -53.78
N TYR A 177 5.49 37.68 -53.57
CA TYR A 177 4.58 37.18 -54.60
C TYR A 177 4.05 38.33 -55.48
N GLN A 178 4.11 38.15 -56.80
CA GLN A 178 3.61 39.11 -57.79
C GLN A 178 2.48 38.51 -58.60
N GLU A 179 1.33 39.17 -58.64
CA GLU A 179 0.20 38.71 -59.44
C GLU A 179 0.43 38.95 -60.94
N PRO A 180 -0.32 38.26 -61.84
CA PRO A 180 -0.20 38.43 -63.29
C PRO A 180 -0.40 39.88 -63.75
N ASP A 181 -1.20 40.65 -63.00
CA ASP A 181 -1.49 42.07 -63.27
C ASP A 181 -0.38 43.01 -62.73
N GLY A 182 0.70 42.45 -62.17
CA GLY A 182 1.85 43.17 -61.61
C GLY A 182 1.64 43.70 -60.19
N THR A 183 0.47 43.47 -59.59
CA THR A 183 0.12 43.82 -58.22
C THR A 183 0.74 42.87 -57.19
N ARG A 184 0.79 43.29 -55.93
CA ARG A 184 1.15 42.41 -54.81
C ARG A 184 -0.08 41.74 -54.26
N MET A 185 0.11 40.52 -53.76
CA MET A 185 -0.96 39.74 -53.15
C MET A 185 -1.53 40.44 -51.91
N THR A 186 -2.85 40.38 -51.73
CA THR A 186 -3.48 40.95 -50.55
C THR A 186 -3.21 40.09 -49.30
N LEU A 187 -3.41 40.66 -48.10
CA LEU A 187 -3.26 39.91 -46.84
C LEU A 187 -4.21 38.71 -46.77
N LEU A 188 -5.43 38.86 -47.26
CA LEU A 188 -6.43 37.80 -47.25
C LEU A 188 -6.01 36.66 -48.17
N ASP A 189 -5.55 36.99 -49.37
CA ASP A 189 -5.09 36.01 -50.37
C ASP A 189 -3.81 35.30 -49.92
N ALA A 190 -2.88 36.01 -49.26
CA ALA A 190 -1.68 35.41 -48.68
C ALA A 190 -2.00 34.43 -47.54
N MET A 191 -2.97 34.75 -46.69
CA MET A 191 -3.47 33.82 -45.66
C MET A 191 -4.17 32.63 -46.29
N TYR A 192 -5.04 32.88 -47.27
CA TYR A 192 -5.76 31.85 -48.00
C TYR A 192 -4.79 30.85 -48.65
N PHE A 193 -3.83 31.35 -49.44
CA PHE A 193 -2.87 30.51 -50.15
C PHE A 193 -1.94 29.74 -49.20
N THR A 194 -1.57 30.35 -48.06
CA THR A 194 -0.79 29.67 -47.01
C THR A 194 -1.58 28.50 -46.41
N VAL A 195 -2.85 28.72 -46.04
CA VAL A 195 -3.71 27.68 -45.45
C VAL A 195 -3.98 26.56 -46.44
N GLU A 196 -4.25 26.90 -47.70
CA GLU A 196 -4.44 25.94 -48.79
C GLU A 196 -3.20 25.07 -49.02
N THR A 197 -2.01 25.67 -49.00
CA THR A 197 -0.72 24.98 -49.21
C THR A 197 -0.37 24.08 -48.03
N VAL A 198 -0.41 24.61 -46.80
CA VAL A 198 -0.07 23.85 -45.58
C VAL A 198 -1.12 22.78 -45.28
N GLY A 199 -2.40 23.07 -45.58
CA GLY A 199 -3.51 22.15 -45.47
C GLY A 199 -3.53 21.07 -46.57
N THR A 200 -2.56 21.11 -47.50
CA THR A 200 -2.43 20.15 -48.62
C THR A 200 -3.66 20.08 -49.53
N ILE A 201 -4.42 21.20 -49.66
CA ILE A 201 -5.65 21.26 -50.44
C ILE A 201 -5.34 21.52 -51.92
N GLY A 202 -4.63 22.63 -52.22
CA GLY A 202 -4.19 22.97 -53.57
C GLY A 202 -5.32 23.10 -54.60
N TYR A 203 -6.31 23.97 -54.37
CA TYR A 203 -7.31 24.38 -55.36
C TYR A 203 -6.66 24.91 -56.65
N GLY A 204 -5.49 25.54 -56.54
CA GLY A 204 -4.67 25.93 -57.69
C GLY A 204 -5.10 27.24 -58.37
N ASP A 205 -5.85 28.07 -57.66
CA ASP A 205 -6.17 29.46 -58.02
C ASP A 205 -4.94 30.38 -57.90
N PHE A 206 -4.03 30.11 -56.96
CA PHE A 206 -2.69 30.71 -56.90
C PHE A 206 -1.59 29.72 -57.29
N SER A 207 -0.52 30.22 -57.94
CA SER A 207 0.56 29.36 -58.43
C SER A 207 1.93 30.01 -58.40
N PHE A 208 2.93 29.24 -57.99
CA PHE A 208 4.34 29.65 -58.08
C PHE A 208 4.94 29.51 -59.49
N ARG A 209 4.16 29.06 -60.49
CA ARG A 209 4.66 28.78 -61.85
C ARG A 209 5.23 30.02 -62.54
N GLU A 210 4.68 31.21 -62.32
CA GLU A 210 5.16 32.44 -62.97
C GLU A 210 6.06 33.28 -62.04
N GLN A 211 6.38 32.76 -60.85
CA GLN A 211 7.19 33.43 -59.84
C GLN A 211 8.70 33.18 -60.02
N PRO A 212 9.57 34.03 -59.45
CA PRO A 212 11.01 33.82 -59.41
C PRO A 212 11.41 32.47 -58.80
N ASP A 213 12.53 31.89 -59.26
CA ASP A 213 12.98 30.55 -58.85
C ASP A 213 13.18 30.41 -57.33
N TRP A 214 13.57 31.48 -56.64
CA TRP A 214 13.72 31.47 -55.17
C TRP A 214 12.38 31.27 -54.46
N LEU A 215 11.28 31.82 -55.00
CA LEU A 215 9.95 31.67 -54.41
C LEU A 215 9.37 30.28 -54.71
N ARG A 216 9.73 29.70 -55.86
CA ARG A 216 9.45 28.28 -56.16
C ARG A 216 10.19 27.33 -55.21
N ALA A 217 11.48 27.58 -54.95
CA ALA A 217 12.24 26.81 -53.98
C ALA A 217 11.67 26.93 -52.56
N TYR A 218 11.27 28.15 -52.17
CA TYR A 218 10.55 28.39 -50.92
C TYR A 218 9.24 27.60 -50.84
N ALA A 219 8.43 27.60 -51.91
CA ALA A 219 7.18 26.86 -51.96
C ALA A 219 7.37 25.35 -51.73
N ILE A 220 8.42 24.74 -52.32
CA ILE A 220 8.76 23.33 -52.09
C ILE A 220 9.02 23.07 -50.60
N VAL A 221 9.80 23.94 -49.94
CA VAL A 221 10.10 23.83 -48.51
C VAL A 221 8.84 24.02 -47.66
N LEU A 222 8.00 25.00 -48.00
CA LEU A 222 6.72 25.25 -47.34
C LEU A 222 5.80 24.04 -47.42
N MET A 223 5.67 23.42 -48.60
CA MET A 223 4.84 22.23 -48.81
C MET A 223 5.35 21.04 -47.97
N LEU A 224 6.67 20.78 -47.96
CA LEU A 224 7.25 19.66 -47.22
C LEU A 224 7.12 19.84 -45.70
N ILE A 225 7.53 21.00 -45.17
CA ILE A 225 7.47 21.28 -43.74
C ILE A 225 6.01 21.41 -43.29
N GLY A 226 5.17 22.08 -44.08
CA GLY A 226 3.74 22.23 -43.83
C GLY A 226 3.04 20.88 -43.72
N ALA A 227 3.26 19.99 -44.69
CA ALA A 227 2.68 18.65 -44.67
C ALA A 227 3.14 17.82 -43.45
N VAL A 228 4.44 17.84 -43.12
CA VAL A 228 4.96 17.10 -41.94
C VAL A 228 4.37 17.63 -40.63
N LEU A 229 4.32 18.96 -40.46
CA LEU A 229 3.75 19.57 -39.26
C LEU A 229 2.23 19.34 -39.17
N ALA A 230 1.50 19.46 -40.28
CA ALA A 230 0.07 19.18 -40.33
C ALA A 230 -0.23 17.71 -39.98
N ALA A 231 0.52 16.77 -40.55
CA ALA A 231 0.40 15.34 -40.24
C ALA A 231 0.73 15.04 -38.76
N LEU A 232 1.77 15.68 -38.20
CA LEU A 232 2.12 15.54 -36.79
C LEU A 232 1.01 16.07 -35.87
N VAL A 233 0.45 17.25 -36.18
CA VAL A 233 -0.68 17.82 -35.44
C VAL A 233 -1.89 16.88 -35.52
N TYR A 234 -2.22 16.36 -36.71
CA TYR A 234 -3.31 15.40 -36.89
C TYR A 234 -3.10 14.11 -36.08
N ALA A 235 -1.89 13.53 -36.11
CA ALA A 235 -1.56 12.32 -35.37
C ALA A 235 -1.67 12.54 -33.84
N LEU A 236 -1.13 13.65 -33.34
CA LEU A 236 -1.21 14.00 -31.92
C LEU A 236 -2.66 14.29 -31.48
N LEU A 237 -3.45 14.96 -32.33
CA LEU A 237 -4.86 15.26 -32.07
C LEU A 237 -5.70 13.99 -32.07
N THR A 238 -5.43 13.06 -32.99
CA THR A 238 -6.07 11.74 -33.02
C THR A 238 -5.71 10.92 -31.78
N ASN A 239 -4.44 10.89 -31.39
CA ASN A 239 -3.99 10.20 -30.19
C ASN A 239 -4.65 10.78 -28.92
N MET A 240 -4.82 12.10 -28.86
CA MET A 240 -5.54 12.79 -27.79
C MET A 240 -7.03 12.42 -27.76
N LEU A 241 -7.72 12.42 -28.92
CA LEU A 241 -9.14 12.04 -29.01
C LEU A 241 -9.37 10.57 -28.64
N VAL A 242 -8.50 9.68 -29.12
CA VAL A 242 -8.55 8.25 -28.80
C VAL A 242 -8.25 8.02 -27.32
N SER A 243 -7.24 8.69 -26.76
CA SER A 243 -6.93 8.63 -25.32
C SER A 243 -8.11 9.10 -24.49
N ARG A 244 -8.77 10.21 -24.87
CA ARG A 244 -9.94 10.72 -24.16
C ARG A 244 -11.15 9.80 -24.24
N ARG A 245 -11.44 9.20 -25.42
CA ARG A 245 -12.54 8.23 -25.58
C ARG A 245 -12.29 6.93 -24.83
N LEU A 246 -11.04 6.45 -24.75
CA LEU A 246 -10.68 5.35 -23.86
C LEU A 246 -10.80 5.76 -22.38
N GLN A 247 -10.36 6.96 -22.00
CA GLN A 247 -10.39 7.47 -20.62
C GLN A 247 -11.83 7.61 -20.09
N GLU A 248 -12.78 8.09 -20.91
CA GLU A 248 -14.21 8.20 -20.56
C GLU A 248 -14.88 6.83 -20.44
N SER A 249 -14.51 5.87 -21.30
CA SER A 249 -15.01 4.49 -21.21
C SER A 249 -14.38 3.67 -20.07
N LEU A 250 -13.24 4.08 -19.50
CA LEU A 250 -12.43 3.29 -18.55
C LEU A 250 -12.36 3.85 -17.11
N GLY A 251 -13.24 4.80 -16.73
CA GLY A 251 -13.54 5.02 -15.31
C GLY A 251 -13.18 6.37 -14.68
N HIS A 252 -13.19 7.47 -15.44
CA HIS A 252 -12.98 8.83 -14.89
C HIS A 252 -14.25 9.51 -14.32
N GLY A 253 -15.36 8.78 -14.16
CA GLY A 253 -16.51 9.30 -13.43
C GLY A 253 -16.17 9.39 -11.94
N ALA A 254 -16.29 10.58 -11.35
CA ALA A 254 -16.17 10.79 -9.92
C ALA A 254 -16.91 9.68 -9.15
N VAL A 255 -16.29 9.13 -8.12
CA VAL A 255 -16.79 7.98 -7.36
C VAL A 255 -17.88 8.43 -6.37
N THR A 256 -18.86 9.18 -6.85
CA THR A 256 -19.88 9.82 -6.00
C THR A 256 -20.91 8.82 -5.47
N GLY A 257 -21.09 7.68 -6.14
CA GLY A 257 -22.07 6.65 -5.78
C GLY A 257 -21.56 5.54 -4.84
N LEU A 258 -20.25 5.34 -4.70
CA LEU A 258 -19.71 4.27 -3.86
C LEU A 258 -19.72 4.67 -2.38
N ARG A 259 -19.99 3.69 -1.51
CA ARG A 259 -20.01 3.81 -0.06
C ARG A 259 -19.43 2.54 0.56
N GLY A 260 -18.78 2.68 1.70
CA GLY A 260 -18.16 1.55 2.40
C GLY A 260 -16.97 0.96 1.64
N HIS A 261 -16.43 1.69 0.66
CA HIS A 261 -15.26 1.31 -0.11
C HIS A 261 -13.96 1.65 0.64
N VAL A 262 -12.88 0.97 0.30
CA VAL A 262 -11.53 1.32 0.74
C VAL A 262 -10.86 2.15 -0.35
N VAL A 263 -10.27 3.28 0.04
CA VAL A 263 -9.45 4.09 -0.85
C VAL A 263 -8.00 3.65 -0.70
N VAL A 264 -7.35 3.28 -1.81
CA VAL A 264 -5.94 2.87 -1.86
C VAL A 264 -5.17 3.91 -2.65
N VAL A 265 -4.28 4.66 -1.99
CA VAL A 265 -3.43 5.67 -2.62
C VAL A 265 -2.06 5.07 -2.93
N GLY A 266 -1.67 5.10 -4.19
CA GLY A 266 -0.44 4.51 -4.69
C GLY A 266 -0.63 3.04 -5.08
N LEU A 267 -0.40 2.73 -6.35
CA LEU A 267 -0.54 1.38 -6.91
C LEU A 267 0.84 0.76 -7.14
N GLY A 268 1.62 0.64 -6.07
CA GLY A 268 2.87 -0.15 -6.05
C GLY A 268 2.62 -1.63 -5.74
N SER A 269 3.67 -2.40 -5.49
CA SER A 269 3.54 -3.83 -5.12
C SER A 269 2.67 -4.06 -3.88
N VAL A 270 2.84 -3.27 -2.82
CA VAL A 270 1.97 -3.30 -1.63
C VAL A 270 0.56 -2.80 -1.96
N GLY A 271 0.43 -1.72 -2.74
CA GLY A 271 -0.88 -1.16 -3.09
C GLY A 271 -1.76 -2.14 -3.85
N VAL A 272 -1.19 -2.89 -4.80
CA VAL A 272 -1.89 -3.96 -5.52
C VAL A 272 -2.26 -5.10 -4.60
N GLY A 273 -1.33 -5.60 -3.79
CA GLY A 273 -1.63 -6.69 -2.85
C GLY A 273 -2.75 -6.33 -1.87
N VAL A 274 -2.76 -5.08 -1.36
CA VAL A 274 -3.83 -4.58 -0.49
C VAL A 274 -5.15 -4.49 -1.26
N ALA A 275 -5.14 -3.92 -2.46
CA ALA A 275 -6.35 -3.82 -3.27
C ALA A 275 -6.93 -5.21 -3.59
N GLU A 276 -6.10 -6.19 -3.93
CA GLU A 276 -6.53 -7.58 -4.19
C GLU A 276 -7.14 -8.23 -2.97
N ALA A 277 -6.47 -8.13 -1.82
CA ALA A 277 -6.95 -8.69 -0.57
C ALA A 277 -8.27 -8.06 -0.09
N VAL A 278 -8.44 -6.75 -0.33
CA VAL A 278 -9.68 -6.03 0.00
C VAL A 278 -10.81 -6.40 -0.97
N VAL A 279 -10.54 -6.54 -2.27
CA VAL A 279 -11.53 -7.03 -3.24
C VAL A 279 -11.94 -8.46 -2.92
N ALA A 280 -10.99 -9.34 -2.56
CA ALA A 280 -11.28 -10.70 -2.10
C ALA A 280 -12.09 -10.74 -0.80
N ALA A 281 -12.14 -9.62 -0.06
CA ALA A 281 -13.00 -9.43 1.10
C ALA A 281 -14.43 -8.98 0.77
N ASP A 282 -14.79 -8.88 -0.53
CA ASP A 282 -16.05 -8.34 -1.03
C ASP A 282 -16.28 -6.86 -0.62
N VAL A 283 -15.18 -6.11 -0.54
CA VAL A 283 -15.20 -4.68 -0.23
C VAL A 283 -14.79 -3.91 -1.49
N PRO A 284 -15.60 -2.93 -1.96
CA PRO A 284 -15.25 -2.15 -3.14
C PRO A 284 -13.95 -1.36 -2.92
N VAL A 285 -13.12 -1.25 -3.96
CA VAL A 285 -11.85 -0.52 -3.89
C VAL A 285 -11.84 0.64 -4.88
N VAL A 286 -11.34 1.78 -4.41
CA VAL A 286 -11.00 2.95 -5.25
C VAL A 286 -9.51 3.19 -5.12
N VAL A 287 -8.78 3.06 -6.23
CA VAL A 287 -7.35 3.32 -6.32
C VAL A 287 -7.12 4.75 -6.77
N VAL A 288 -6.21 5.46 -6.11
CA VAL A 288 -5.65 6.74 -6.59
C VAL A 288 -4.22 6.51 -7.03
N GLU A 289 -3.93 6.79 -8.29
CA GLU A 289 -2.60 6.62 -8.85
C GLU A 289 -2.21 7.85 -9.68
N ARG A 290 -1.02 8.39 -9.45
CA ARG A 290 -0.54 9.58 -10.15
C ARG A 290 -0.07 9.26 -11.58
N HIS A 291 0.52 8.09 -11.77
CA HIS A 291 1.12 7.70 -13.04
C HIS A 291 0.14 6.89 -13.91
N GLU A 292 -0.41 7.52 -14.94
CA GLU A 292 -1.36 6.89 -15.88
C GLU A 292 -0.78 5.70 -16.67
N ALA A 293 0.55 5.57 -16.72
CA ALA A 293 1.25 4.47 -17.36
C ALA A 293 1.71 3.38 -16.37
N ASN A 294 1.25 3.41 -15.11
CA ASN A 294 1.62 2.40 -14.11
C ASN A 294 1.19 1.00 -14.59
N ARG A 295 2.14 0.05 -14.59
CA ARG A 295 1.96 -1.34 -15.05
C ARG A 295 0.81 -2.07 -14.36
N TYR A 296 0.48 -1.70 -13.13
CA TYR A 296 -0.53 -2.37 -12.32
C TYR A 296 -1.96 -1.89 -12.59
N LEU A 297 -2.15 -0.83 -13.38
CA LEU A 297 -3.48 -0.28 -13.68
C LEU A 297 -4.39 -1.29 -14.37
N THR A 298 -3.86 -2.10 -15.27
CA THR A 298 -4.61 -3.16 -15.96
C THR A 298 -5.10 -4.21 -14.96
N GLN A 299 -4.26 -4.61 -14.02
CA GLN A 299 -4.59 -5.57 -12.96
C GLN A 299 -5.68 -5.00 -12.04
N ALA A 300 -5.52 -3.77 -11.55
CA ALA A 300 -6.52 -3.09 -10.72
C ALA A 300 -7.89 -2.99 -11.41
N ARG A 301 -7.92 -2.70 -12.72
CA ARG A 301 -9.17 -2.67 -13.51
C ARG A 301 -9.77 -4.06 -13.69
N ALA A 302 -8.96 -5.10 -13.91
CA ALA A 302 -9.43 -6.47 -14.11
C ALA A 302 -10.16 -7.03 -12.86
N MET A 303 -9.76 -6.59 -11.67
CA MET A 303 -10.41 -6.91 -10.39
C MET A 303 -11.54 -5.93 -10.01
N ASN A 304 -12.05 -5.15 -10.97
CA ASN A 304 -13.15 -4.18 -10.80
C ASN A 304 -12.88 -3.04 -9.80
N ALA A 305 -11.60 -2.76 -9.48
CA ALA A 305 -11.28 -1.56 -8.70
C ALA A 305 -11.47 -0.31 -9.58
N ARG A 306 -12.08 0.73 -9.02
CA ARG A 306 -12.19 2.03 -9.68
C ARG A 306 -10.84 2.73 -9.58
N VAL A 307 -10.33 3.26 -10.68
CA VAL A 307 -9.05 3.97 -10.69
C VAL A 307 -9.30 5.45 -10.95
N VAL A 308 -8.82 6.29 -10.05
CA VAL A 308 -8.75 7.75 -10.21
C VAL A 308 -7.30 8.13 -10.46
N SER A 309 -7.03 8.69 -11.64
CA SER A 309 -5.72 9.22 -11.97
C SER A 309 -5.56 10.62 -11.36
N GLY A 310 -4.57 10.83 -10.51
CA GLY A 310 -4.34 12.14 -9.90
C GLY A 310 -3.34 12.14 -8.76
N ASP A 311 -2.93 13.34 -8.36
CA ASP A 311 -2.07 13.54 -7.20
C ASP A 311 -2.91 13.62 -5.93
N ALA A 312 -2.76 12.65 -5.04
CA ALA A 312 -3.52 12.54 -3.80
C ALA A 312 -3.14 13.60 -2.74
N THR A 313 -2.05 14.34 -2.93
CA THR A 313 -1.70 15.50 -2.08
C THR A 313 -2.64 16.68 -2.34
N VAL A 314 -3.32 16.70 -3.50
CA VAL A 314 -4.23 17.76 -3.91
C VAL A 314 -5.65 17.43 -3.44
N ALA A 315 -6.25 18.33 -2.65
CA ALA A 315 -7.60 18.17 -2.09
C ALA A 315 -8.67 17.81 -3.15
N ARG A 316 -8.58 18.43 -4.34
CA ARG A 316 -9.50 18.15 -5.46
C ARG A 316 -9.47 16.68 -5.92
N THR A 317 -8.32 16.01 -5.85
CA THR A 317 -8.22 14.58 -6.19
C THR A 317 -8.93 13.73 -5.15
N LEU A 318 -8.80 14.09 -3.88
CA LEU A 318 -9.43 13.38 -2.78
C LEU A 318 -10.96 13.58 -2.74
N GLU A 319 -11.47 14.70 -3.28
CA GLU A 319 -12.91 14.89 -3.52
C GLU A 319 -13.48 13.87 -4.53
N LEU A 320 -12.70 13.47 -5.54
CA LEU A 320 -13.15 12.54 -6.59
C LEU A 320 -13.36 11.11 -6.07
N VAL A 321 -12.75 10.74 -4.94
CA VAL A 321 -12.79 9.38 -4.38
C VAL A 321 -13.82 9.21 -3.27
N ASN A 322 -14.59 10.26 -2.97
CA ASN A 322 -15.67 10.24 -1.97
C ASN A 322 -15.20 9.72 -0.60
N LEU A 323 -14.13 10.31 -0.06
CA LEU A 323 -13.60 9.99 1.27
C LEU A 323 -14.67 10.06 2.37
N THR A 324 -15.66 10.96 2.23
CA THR A 324 -16.76 11.09 3.19
C THR A 324 -17.64 9.85 3.33
N LYS A 325 -17.57 8.89 2.40
CA LYS A 325 -18.28 7.61 2.50
C LYS A 325 -17.35 6.40 2.46
N ALA A 326 -16.03 6.61 2.57
CA ALA A 326 -15.06 5.54 2.65
C ALA A 326 -15.14 4.81 3.99
N ARG A 327 -14.88 3.50 3.94
CA ARG A 327 -14.71 2.62 5.10
C ARG A 327 -13.33 2.80 5.73
N ALA A 328 -12.30 2.92 4.90
CA ALA A 328 -10.91 3.10 5.32
C ALA A 328 -10.09 3.70 4.18
N VAL A 329 -8.90 4.21 4.52
CA VAL A 329 -7.92 4.73 3.57
C VAL A 329 -6.58 4.03 3.79
N ALA A 330 -5.94 3.58 2.73
CA ALA A 330 -4.60 3.03 2.75
C ALA A 330 -3.69 3.92 1.91
N VAL A 331 -2.66 4.51 2.52
CA VAL A 331 -1.70 5.40 1.86
C VAL A 331 -0.38 4.66 1.69
N LEU A 332 -0.12 4.21 0.46
CA LEU A 332 0.83 3.12 0.15
C LEU A 332 1.82 3.48 -0.96
N THR A 333 2.10 4.77 -1.17
CA THR A 333 3.13 5.18 -2.13
C THR A 333 4.52 4.76 -1.63
N SER A 334 5.51 4.81 -2.52
CA SER A 334 6.90 4.49 -2.18
C SER A 334 7.66 5.65 -1.51
N ASP A 335 7.03 6.81 -1.33
CA ASP A 335 7.63 8.00 -0.73
C ASP A 335 6.96 8.33 0.61
N ASP A 336 7.74 8.29 1.68
CA ASP A 336 7.31 8.54 3.06
C ASP A 336 6.76 9.96 3.25
N LEU A 337 7.35 10.96 2.58
CA LEU A 337 6.89 12.34 2.66
C LEU A 337 5.53 12.49 1.98
N THR A 338 5.41 11.96 0.75
CA THR A 338 4.13 11.92 0.02
C THR A 338 3.05 11.20 0.85
N ASN A 339 3.39 10.08 1.49
CA ASN A 339 2.43 9.35 2.34
C ASN A 339 1.96 10.18 3.54
N LEU A 340 2.86 10.93 4.18
CA LEU A 340 2.51 11.83 5.28
C LEU A 340 1.66 13.02 4.79
N GLU A 341 2.02 13.66 3.68
CA GLU A 341 1.25 14.75 3.09
C GLU A 341 -0.18 14.32 2.74
N VAL A 342 -0.32 13.16 2.07
CA VAL A 342 -1.63 12.58 1.77
C VAL A 342 -2.40 12.27 3.06
N ALA A 343 -1.77 11.69 4.07
CA ALA A 343 -2.44 11.38 5.33
C ALA A 343 -2.98 12.64 6.03
N LEU A 344 -2.21 13.73 6.03
CA LEU A 344 -2.63 15.02 6.58
C LEU A 344 -3.77 15.65 5.77
N ALA A 345 -3.72 15.55 4.43
CA ALA A 345 -4.80 16.00 3.56
C ALA A 345 -6.10 15.19 3.76
N VAL A 346 -5.97 13.87 3.90
CA VAL A 346 -7.09 12.97 4.24
C VAL A 346 -7.68 13.34 5.61
N ARG A 347 -6.82 13.64 6.60
CA ARG A 347 -7.26 14.10 7.93
C ARG A 347 -8.08 15.39 7.85
N ASP A 348 -7.57 16.38 7.15
CA ASP A 348 -8.24 17.67 6.97
C ASP A 348 -9.62 17.48 6.31
N GLN A 349 -9.70 16.67 5.25
CA GLN A 349 -10.95 16.45 4.53
C GLN A 349 -11.96 15.56 5.28
N LEU A 350 -11.49 14.61 6.10
CA LEU A 350 -12.37 13.80 6.95
C LEU A 350 -12.92 14.61 8.12
N GLY A 351 -12.17 15.61 8.60
CA GLY A 351 -12.58 16.49 9.70
C GLY A 351 -13.08 15.70 10.92
N PRO A 352 -14.34 15.90 11.36
CA PRO A 352 -14.90 15.20 12.53
C PRO A 352 -14.92 13.67 12.42
N ARG A 353 -14.90 13.11 11.20
CA ARG A 353 -14.92 11.66 10.96
C ARG A 353 -13.56 10.99 11.05
N TRP A 354 -12.48 11.77 11.18
CA TRP A 354 -11.13 11.22 11.28
C TRP A 354 -10.98 10.09 12.32
N PRO A 355 -11.56 10.17 13.54
CA PRO A 355 -11.45 9.10 14.52
C PRO A 355 -12.24 7.83 14.16
N GLU A 356 -13.17 7.90 13.21
CA GLU A 356 -14.05 6.79 12.80
C GLU A 356 -13.55 6.03 11.58
N VAL A 357 -12.65 6.63 10.80
CA VAL A 357 -12.16 6.07 9.53
C VAL A 357 -10.72 5.63 9.72
N PRO A 358 -10.43 4.31 9.70
CA PRO A 358 -9.06 3.82 9.77
C PRO A 358 -8.23 4.33 8.59
N VAL A 359 -7.10 4.98 8.89
CA VAL A 359 -6.14 5.44 7.89
C VAL A 359 -4.82 4.70 8.11
N ALA A 360 -4.58 3.69 7.28
CA ALA A 360 -3.35 2.92 7.27
C ALA A 360 -2.30 3.63 6.42
N ILE A 361 -1.14 3.93 7.01
CA ILE A 361 -0.07 4.66 6.34
C ILE A 361 1.14 3.76 6.26
N ARG A 362 1.65 3.57 5.06
CA ARG A 362 2.95 2.95 4.85
C ARG A 362 4.04 3.98 5.09
N LEU A 363 5.03 3.62 5.90
CA LEU A 363 6.33 4.28 5.91
C LEU A 363 7.43 3.25 5.68
N PHE A 364 8.58 3.68 5.20
CA PHE A 364 9.78 2.86 5.16
C PHE A 364 10.52 3.01 6.49
N ASP A 365 10.79 4.24 6.93
CA ASP A 365 11.59 4.50 8.13
C ASP A 365 10.84 4.20 9.44
N ARG A 366 11.41 3.29 10.26
CA ARG A 366 10.89 2.89 11.58
C ARG A 366 10.87 4.01 12.63
N ASN A 367 11.88 4.88 12.62
CA ASN A 367 11.97 5.99 13.56
C ASN A 367 10.93 7.04 13.20
N LEU A 368 10.82 7.37 11.91
CA LEU A 368 9.76 8.25 11.42
C LEU A 368 8.38 7.67 11.75
N ALA A 369 8.16 6.38 11.55
CA ALA A 369 6.91 5.72 11.90
C ALA A 369 6.56 5.85 13.40
N THR A 370 7.56 5.71 14.27
CA THR A 370 7.39 5.89 15.71
C THR A 370 7.06 7.35 16.07
N THR A 371 7.80 8.31 15.52
CA THR A 371 7.52 9.74 15.72
C THR A 371 6.15 10.13 15.19
N VAL A 372 5.74 9.64 14.03
CA VAL A 372 4.46 9.98 13.40
C VAL A 372 3.28 9.43 14.21
N ARG A 373 3.38 8.21 14.74
CA ARG A 373 2.39 7.63 15.66
C ARG A 373 2.20 8.52 16.90
N GLN A 374 3.31 8.87 17.56
CA GLN A 374 3.30 9.64 18.80
C GLN A 374 2.85 11.10 18.59
N ALA A 375 3.40 11.78 17.58
CA ALA A 375 3.18 13.22 17.38
C ALA A 375 1.83 13.56 16.75
N PHE A 376 1.28 12.69 15.89
CA PHE A 376 0.07 12.98 15.12
C PHE A 376 -1.14 12.10 15.50
N GLY A 377 -0.99 11.20 16.47
CA GLY A 377 -2.06 10.30 16.92
C GLY A 377 -2.53 9.34 15.82
N LEU A 378 -1.63 9.00 14.88
CA LEU A 378 -1.92 8.12 13.76
C LEU A 378 -1.85 6.66 14.23
N THR A 379 -2.99 5.97 14.23
CA THR A 379 -3.15 4.66 14.86
C THR A 379 -2.67 3.48 14.01
N HIS A 380 -2.53 3.67 12.69
CA HIS A 380 -2.22 2.57 11.76
C HIS A 380 -1.02 2.88 10.85
N VAL A 381 0.06 3.37 11.45
CA VAL A 381 1.34 3.50 10.75
C VAL A 381 2.03 2.13 10.70
N ARG A 382 2.42 1.70 9.51
CA ARG A 382 3.06 0.40 9.27
C ARG A 382 4.38 0.62 8.53
N SER A 383 5.48 0.25 9.18
CA SER A 383 6.80 0.30 8.55
C SER A 383 7.05 -1.00 7.79
N THR A 384 7.40 -0.89 6.49
CA THR A 384 7.81 -2.08 5.74
C THR A 384 9.18 -2.59 6.18
N ASP A 385 10.04 -1.71 6.70
CA ASP A 385 11.35 -2.08 7.25
C ASP A 385 11.21 -2.86 8.56
N GLU A 386 10.37 -2.40 9.50
CA GLU A 386 10.12 -3.08 10.78
C GLU A 386 9.63 -4.54 10.61
N LEU A 387 8.91 -4.84 9.52
CA LEU A 387 8.44 -6.18 9.23
C LEU A 387 9.43 -7.02 8.40
N ALA A 388 10.14 -6.40 7.45
CA ALA A 388 10.98 -7.12 6.50
C ALA A 388 12.41 -7.33 7.00
N ALA A 389 13.05 -6.31 7.56
CA ALA A 389 14.45 -6.39 7.98
C ALA A 389 14.71 -7.50 9.00
N PRO A 390 13.89 -7.68 10.05
CA PRO A 390 14.03 -8.80 10.97
C PRO A 390 14.02 -10.17 10.31
N TRP A 391 13.20 -10.35 9.26
CA TRP A 391 13.16 -11.60 8.52
C TRP A 391 14.47 -11.86 7.79
N PHE A 392 14.95 -10.87 7.03
CA PHE A 392 16.21 -11.00 6.27
C PHE A 392 17.39 -11.26 7.19
N VAL A 393 17.49 -10.51 8.30
CA VAL A 393 18.55 -10.69 9.30
C VAL A 393 18.45 -12.06 9.96
N GLY A 394 17.25 -12.48 10.37
CA GLY A 394 17.03 -13.80 10.97
C GLY A 394 17.44 -14.93 10.03
N ALA A 395 16.93 -14.91 8.80
CA ALA A 395 17.24 -15.92 7.80
C ALA A 395 18.75 -15.97 7.46
N ALA A 396 19.41 -14.81 7.36
CA ALA A 396 20.85 -14.74 7.11
C ALA A 396 21.69 -15.31 8.27
N LEU A 397 21.18 -15.21 9.51
CA LEU A 397 21.81 -15.74 10.70
C LEU A 397 21.42 -17.20 11.01
N GLY A 398 20.61 -17.84 10.14
CA GLY A 398 20.23 -19.24 10.26
C GLY A 398 18.95 -19.50 11.07
N LEU A 399 18.18 -18.46 11.44
CA LEU A 399 16.82 -18.65 11.94
C LEU A 399 15.90 -19.12 10.81
N ASP A 400 15.12 -20.17 11.04
CA ASP A 400 14.04 -20.57 10.16
C ASP A 400 12.80 -19.68 10.43
N VAL A 401 12.78 -18.51 9.79
CA VAL A 401 11.70 -17.54 9.93
C VAL A 401 10.49 -18.00 9.10
N LEU A 402 9.34 -18.11 9.77
CA LEU A 402 8.07 -18.55 9.19
C LEU A 402 7.08 -17.40 8.98
N GLY A 403 7.24 -16.29 9.71
CA GLY A 403 6.30 -15.17 9.69
C GLY A 403 6.86 -13.92 10.36
N THR A 404 6.45 -12.73 9.90
CA THR A 404 6.54 -11.48 10.66
C THR A 404 5.19 -10.77 10.62
N PHE A 405 4.81 -10.18 11.74
CA PHE A 405 3.51 -9.53 11.90
C PHE A 405 3.50 -8.53 13.05
N TYR A 406 2.47 -7.71 13.13
CA TYR A 406 2.25 -6.82 14.26
C TYR A 406 1.29 -7.44 15.29
N ALA A 407 1.66 -7.36 16.56
CA ALA A 407 0.75 -7.55 17.69
C ALA A 407 0.42 -6.17 18.28
N GLY A 408 -0.65 -5.56 17.78
CA GLY A 408 -0.94 -4.13 18.01
C GLY A 408 0.01 -3.28 17.17
N ASP A 409 0.94 -2.58 17.82
CA ASP A 409 2.02 -1.82 17.15
C ASP A 409 3.41 -2.43 17.36
N VAL A 410 3.47 -3.61 17.98
CA VAL A 410 4.72 -4.33 18.25
C VAL A 410 5.02 -5.29 17.11
N PRO A 411 6.12 -5.12 16.36
CA PRO A 411 6.53 -6.09 15.36
C PRO A 411 7.09 -7.35 16.05
N LEU A 412 6.55 -8.50 15.71
CA LEU A 412 6.98 -9.81 16.19
C LEU A 412 7.38 -10.70 15.02
N LEU A 413 8.33 -11.57 15.29
CA LEU A 413 8.80 -12.61 14.39
C LEU A 413 8.34 -13.97 14.92
N TYR A 414 7.94 -14.82 14.00
CA TYR A 414 7.55 -16.20 14.24
C TYR A 414 8.52 -17.12 13.51
N SER A 415 9.17 -18.01 14.25
CA SER A 415 10.22 -18.89 13.73
C SER A 415 10.08 -20.30 14.24
N ARG A 416 10.73 -21.23 13.54
CA ARG A 416 11.00 -22.57 14.01
C ARG A 416 12.46 -22.65 14.44
N VAL A 417 12.69 -23.24 15.61
CA VAL A 417 14.01 -23.54 16.15
C VAL A 417 14.09 -25.04 16.32
N VAL A 418 15.07 -25.69 15.69
CA VAL A 418 15.37 -27.10 15.93
C VAL A 418 16.42 -27.15 17.04
N VAL A 419 16.10 -27.81 18.14
CA VAL A 419 16.97 -27.88 19.31
C VAL A 419 18.24 -28.65 18.96
N THR A 420 19.39 -27.98 19.05
CA THR A 420 20.69 -28.56 18.73
C THR A 420 21.07 -29.60 19.80
N PRO A 421 21.43 -30.84 19.42
CA PRO A 421 21.90 -31.83 20.38
C PRO A 421 23.09 -31.33 21.21
N GLY A 422 22.98 -31.35 22.55
CA GLY A 422 23.99 -30.80 23.46
C GLY A 422 24.10 -29.27 23.46
N GLY A 423 23.21 -28.59 22.74
CA GLY A 423 23.07 -27.13 22.70
C GLY A 423 22.37 -26.57 23.93
N GLY A 424 22.43 -25.25 24.12
CA GLY A 424 21.94 -24.59 25.33
C GLY A 424 20.43 -24.63 25.56
N LEU A 425 19.64 -25.13 24.60
CA LEU A 425 18.22 -25.44 24.78
C LEU A 425 17.95 -26.93 25.08
N ASP A 426 18.90 -27.82 24.84
CA ASP A 426 18.75 -29.25 25.14
C ASP A 426 18.72 -29.48 26.65
N GLY A 427 17.64 -30.11 27.14
CA GLY A 427 17.36 -30.28 28.56
C GLY A 427 16.81 -29.02 29.26
N LEU A 428 16.57 -27.93 28.53
CA LEU A 428 16.09 -26.68 29.11
C LEU A 428 14.57 -26.72 29.36
N ARG A 429 14.14 -26.31 30.55
CA ARG A 429 12.71 -26.12 30.86
C ARG A 429 12.21 -24.78 30.35
N LEU A 430 11.00 -24.75 29.78
CA LEU A 430 10.44 -23.53 29.20
C LEU A 430 10.17 -22.41 30.21
N ASP A 431 9.97 -22.71 31.49
CA ASP A 431 9.86 -21.72 32.56
C ASP A 431 11.16 -20.94 32.79
N THR A 432 12.31 -21.53 32.42
CA THR A 432 13.62 -20.88 32.45
C THR A 432 13.93 -20.06 31.20
N LEU A 433 13.10 -20.16 30.15
CA LEU A 433 13.09 -19.21 29.05
C LEU A 433 12.43 -17.92 29.54
N THR A 434 13.17 -17.15 30.32
CA THR A 434 12.80 -15.78 30.70
C THR A 434 13.03 -14.86 29.52
N GLY A 435 12.06 -14.02 29.16
CA GLY A 435 12.26 -13.00 28.14
C GLY A 435 10.97 -12.53 27.48
N ARG A 436 11.11 -11.68 26.46
CA ARG A 436 10.01 -11.16 25.64
C ARG A 436 9.59 -12.14 24.53
N SER A 437 9.79 -13.44 24.71
CA SER A 437 9.47 -14.49 23.73
C SER A 437 8.56 -15.58 24.32
N ARG A 438 7.90 -16.36 23.44
CA ARG A 438 6.97 -17.42 23.82
C ARG A 438 7.10 -18.61 22.87
N VAL A 439 7.23 -19.81 23.43
CA VAL A 439 7.05 -21.06 22.68
C VAL A 439 5.56 -21.33 22.53
N LEU A 440 5.10 -21.38 21.29
CA LEU A 440 3.70 -21.58 20.92
C LEU A 440 3.35 -23.06 20.78
N ALA A 441 4.30 -23.86 20.30
CA ALA A 441 4.15 -25.28 20.10
C ALA A 441 5.52 -25.97 20.09
N VAL A 442 5.54 -27.25 20.45
CA VAL A 442 6.73 -28.12 20.32
C VAL A 442 6.33 -29.37 19.56
N ARG A 443 7.13 -29.76 18.58
CA ARG A 443 7.03 -31.06 17.91
C ARG A 443 8.21 -31.92 18.37
N PRO A 444 7.95 -32.97 19.18
CA PRO A 444 9.01 -33.86 19.63
C PRO A 444 9.68 -34.61 18.48
N ARG A 445 10.96 -34.95 18.65
CA ARG A 445 11.70 -35.76 17.68
C ARG A 445 10.96 -37.06 17.34
N GLY A 446 10.75 -37.30 16.03
CA GLY A 446 10.16 -38.54 15.52
C GLY A 446 8.65 -38.66 15.72
N GLU A 447 8.01 -37.68 16.34
CA GLU A 447 6.56 -37.60 16.47
C GLU A 447 5.97 -36.69 15.37
N GLY A 448 4.94 -37.17 14.68
CA GLY A 448 4.17 -36.32 13.77
C GLY A 448 3.25 -35.35 14.50
N ALA A 449 2.93 -35.63 15.77
CA ALA A 449 2.00 -34.84 16.57
C ALA A 449 2.68 -33.62 17.19
N VAL A 450 2.01 -32.47 17.10
CA VAL A 450 2.47 -31.21 17.69
C VAL A 450 1.82 -31.02 19.05
N GLN A 451 2.63 -30.80 20.07
CA GLN A 451 2.18 -30.38 21.39
C GLN A 451 1.89 -28.88 21.38
N ARG A 452 0.61 -28.51 21.49
CA ARG A 452 0.12 -27.13 21.40
C ARG A 452 -0.07 -26.46 22.76
N GLN A 453 -0.55 -27.20 23.75
CA GLN A 453 -0.60 -26.73 25.14
C GLN A 453 0.72 -27.02 25.82
N VAL A 454 1.72 -26.23 25.47
CA VAL A 454 3.06 -26.40 26.04
C VAL A 454 3.05 -25.88 27.46
N ARG A 455 3.17 -26.78 28.44
CA ARG A 455 3.22 -26.40 29.85
C ARG A 455 4.54 -25.66 30.09
N ARG A 456 4.53 -24.69 31.03
CA ARG A 456 5.77 -24.01 31.47
C ARG A 456 6.84 -25.00 31.97
N THR A 457 6.44 -26.16 32.47
CA THR A 457 7.33 -27.21 32.95
C THR A 457 7.84 -28.16 31.86
N THR A 458 7.47 -27.94 30.59
CA THR A 458 7.95 -28.77 29.47
C THR A 458 9.45 -28.59 29.32
N VAL A 459 10.16 -29.69 29.09
CA VAL A 459 11.60 -29.72 28.83
C VAL A 459 11.81 -29.89 27.34
N LEU A 460 12.63 -29.05 26.73
CA LEU A 460 13.07 -29.22 25.34
C LEU A 460 14.15 -30.29 25.27
N THR A 461 14.06 -31.16 24.28
CA THR A 461 15.04 -32.22 24.03
C THR A 461 15.69 -32.06 22.66
N ALA A 462 16.90 -32.57 22.52
CA ALA A 462 17.61 -32.61 21.25
C ALA A 462 16.72 -33.06 20.06
N ASP A 463 16.81 -32.32 18.96
CA ASP A 463 16.05 -32.49 17.71
C ASP A 463 14.53 -32.18 17.80
N ASP A 464 14.05 -31.62 18.91
CA ASP A 464 12.69 -31.08 18.97
C ASP A 464 12.56 -29.83 18.07
N GLU A 465 11.42 -29.68 17.39
CA GLU A 465 11.08 -28.42 16.72
C GLU A 465 10.25 -27.54 17.66
N ALA A 466 10.83 -26.44 18.14
CA ALA A 466 10.13 -25.42 18.90
C ALA A 466 9.65 -24.30 17.97
N PHE A 467 8.35 -23.99 18.03
CA PHE A 467 7.74 -22.88 17.30
C PHE A 467 7.65 -21.68 18.23
N VAL A 468 8.45 -20.64 17.96
CA VAL A 468 8.68 -19.53 18.90
C VAL A 468 8.26 -18.21 18.27
N VAL A 469 7.62 -17.36 19.07
CA VAL A 469 7.28 -15.98 18.71
C VAL A 469 7.97 -15.00 19.66
N GLY A 470 8.40 -13.85 19.14
CA GLY A 470 8.97 -12.79 19.94
C GLY A 470 9.60 -11.68 19.09
N PRO A 471 10.15 -10.63 19.72
CA PRO A 471 11.02 -9.66 19.07
C PRO A 471 12.21 -10.37 18.42
N HIS A 472 12.69 -9.82 17.30
CA HIS A 472 13.75 -10.45 16.54
C HIS A 472 15.05 -10.64 17.33
N GLU A 473 15.41 -9.67 18.17
CA GLU A 473 16.62 -9.71 19.01
C GLU A 473 16.59 -10.88 19.99
N GLU A 474 15.42 -11.14 20.58
CA GLU A 474 15.19 -12.24 21.53
C GLU A 474 15.32 -13.60 20.83
N LEU A 475 14.73 -13.74 19.63
CA LEU A 475 14.82 -14.99 18.88
C LEU A 475 16.23 -15.26 18.36
N LEU A 476 16.97 -14.22 17.98
CA LEU A 476 18.40 -14.34 17.68
C LEU A 476 19.22 -14.72 18.92
N GLY A 477 18.86 -14.19 20.09
CA GLY A 477 19.43 -14.59 21.38
C GLY A 477 19.21 -16.08 21.66
N LEU A 478 18.00 -16.59 21.41
CA LEU A 478 17.68 -18.02 21.56
C LEU A 478 18.52 -18.89 20.62
N LEU A 479 18.67 -18.49 19.35
CA LEU A 479 19.50 -19.23 18.39
C LEU A 479 20.97 -19.28 18.83
N ARG A 480 21.52 -18.15 19.31
CA ARG A 480 22.89 -18.10 19.83
C ARG A 480 23.07 -18.96 21.08
N ARG A 481 22.08 -18.97 21.97
CA ARG A 481 22.07 -19.81 23.17
C ARG A 481 22.06 -21.29 22.80
N ASP A 482 21.25 -21.69 21.84
CA ASP A 482 21.19 -23.08 21.37
C ASP A 482 22.49 -23.54 20.71
N ALA A 483 23.13 -22.65 19.94
CA ALA A 483 24.42 -22.92 19.32
C ALA A 483 25.58 -23.04 20.34
N SER A 484 25.38 -22.62 21.59
CA SER A 484 26.37 -22.74 22.66
C SER A 484 26.19 -24.05 23.43
N PRO A 485 27.26 -24.70 23.93
CA PRO A 485 27.12 -25.95 24.69
C PRO A 485 26.25 -25.76 25.94
N ALA A 486 25.39 -26.73 26.25
CA ALA A 486 24.61 -26.72 27.48
C ALA A 486 25.54 -26.60 28.71
N PRO A 487 25.20 -25.75 29.70
CA PRO A 487 25.95 -25.74 30.96
C PRO A 487 25.84 -27.13 31.60
N PRO A 488 26.93 -27.66 32.20
CA PRO A 488 26.88 -28.97 32.83
C PRO A 488 25.78 -28.99 33.91
N PRO A 489 25.06 -30.13 34.07
CA PRO A 489 24.05 -30.24 35.10
C PRO A 489 24.68 -29.88 36.46
N PRO A 490 23.96 -29.17 37.35
CA PRO A 490 24.50 -28.84 38.66
C PRO A 490 24.90 -30.14 39.35
N THR A 491 26.20 -30.33 39.53
CA THR A 491 26.74 -31.45 40.29
C THR A 491 26.18 -31.34 41.70
N SER A 492 25.42 -32.35 42.12
CA SER A 492 25.06 -32.58 43.51
C SER A 492 26.33 -32.90 44.30
N ALA A 493 27.10 -31.87 44.65
CA ALA A 493 27.97 -31.84 45.82
C ALA A 493 27.15 -31.04 46.85
N ASP A 494 26.73 -31.57 47.98
CA ASP A 494 27.49 -32.33 48.95
C ASP A 494 26.48 -32.96 49.95
N ASP A 495 26.29 -34.28 49.91
CA ASP A 495 25.55 -35.04 50.95
C ASP A 495 26.39 -36.21 51.45
N GLY A 496 27.70 -35.95 51.60
CA GLY A 496 28.72 -36.97 51.82
C GLY A 496 29.69 -36.66 52.95
N ASP A 497 29.32 -35.89 53.99
CA ASP A 497 30.15 -35.82 55.20
C ASP A 497 29.34 -35.57 56.49
N ARG A 498 28.42 -36.49 56.80
CA ARG A 498 27.83 -36.62 58.14
C ARG A 498 27.78 -38.08 58.59
N THR A 499 28.93 -38.73 58.67
CA THR A 499 29.08 -39.94 59.49
C THR A 499 30.55 -40.20 59.78
N ARG A 500 31.08 -39.51 60.80
CA ARG A 500 32.11 -40.01 61.72
C ARG A 500 32.47 -38.90 62.70
N LEU A 501 31.86 -38.95 63.88
CA LEU A 501 32.51 -38.68 65.16
C LEU A 501 31.52 -38.96 66.29
N GLY A 502 31.82 -40.04 67.00
CA GLY A 502 31.29 -40.45 68.30
C GLY A 502 32.02 -41.74 68.70
N PRO A 503 32.21 -42.05 69.98
CA PRO A 503 31.80 -41.34 71.19
C PRO A 503 32.90 -40.49 71.84
#